data_AF-A0A935JUD3-F1
#
_entry.id   AF-A0A935JUD3-F1
#
_cell.length_a   1.000
_cell.length_b   1.000
_cell.length_c   1.000
_cell.angle_alpha   90.00
_cell.angle_beta   90.00
_cell.angle_gamma   90.00
#
_symmetry.space_group_name_H-M   'P 1'
#
loop_
_entity.id
_entity.type
_entity.pdbx_description
1 polymer ?
#
loop_
_entity_poly.entity_id
_entity_poly.type
_entity_poly.pdbx_seq_one_letter_code
_entity_poly.pdbx_strand_id
1 'polypeptide(L)'
;MAATINTNTYSLNAQRNLAKNSLGLASAIERLSSGLRVNSARDDASGLPWHALEQQPAHKQFKSVRLSDTISTAETQDGALGVLNDVLQRMSELQSDTVGIASGSSDAELGLLATQAASLVTAGGSTMTAITSGSNVGALATAIASVASDRATRGATMNNAEFSIQAGQVAYANTMAARGRIMDADFAVETSNLSRFQVLQQAGTAMVAQANAIPQNVLTLLR
;
A
#
# COMPACT_ATOMS: atom_id res chain seq x y z
N MET A 1 30.96 39.93 -46.96
CA MET A 1 30.98 38.74 -46.07
C MET A 1 32.35 38.11 -46.17
N ALA A 2 33.18 38.23 -45.14
CA ALA A 2 34.50 37.63 -45.11
C ALA A 2 34.36 36.11 -44.91
N ALA A 3 34.85 35.31 -45.86
CA ALA A 3 34.93 33.87 -45.70
C ALA A 3 36.04 33.57 -44.68
N THR A 4 35.68 33.22 -43.44
CA THR A 4 36.62 32.74 -42.43
C THR A 4 37.01 31.30 -42.75
N ILE A 5 38.13 31.12 -43.45
CA ILE A 5 38.60 29.81 -43.96
C ILE A 5 38.96 28.82 -42.84
N ASN A 6 39.38 29.31 -41.66
CA ASN A 6 39.80 28.46 -40.53
C ASN A 6 38.70 28.14 -39.51
N THR A 7 37.55 28.82 -39.54
CA THR A 7 36.47 28.56 -38.56
C THR A 7 35.12 28.53 -39.26
N ASN A 8 34.56 27.33 -39.34
CA ASN A 8 33.25 27.09 -39.92
C ASN A 8 32.16 27.19 -38.86
N THR A 9 31.64 28.39 -38.65
CA THR A 9 30.58 28.68 -37.68
C THR A 9 29.27 27.96 -38.01
N TYR A 10 29.00 27.67 -39.28
CA TYR A 10 27.84 26.88 -39.74
C TYR A 10 27.95 25.41 -39.28
N SER A 11 29.11 24.79 -39.46
CA SER A 11 29.39 23.43 -38.95
C SER A 11 29.35 23.38 -37.42
N LEU A 12 29.92 24.38 -36.75
CA LEU A 12 29.89 24.47 -35.28
C LEU A 12 28.47 24.62 -34.70
N ASN A 13 27.58 25.31 -35.42
CA ASN A 13 26.16 25.42 -35.03
C ASN A 13 25.40 24.12 -35.33
N ALA A 14 25.65 23.49 -36.48
CA ALA A 14 25.07 22.20 -36.84
C ALA A 14 25.47 21.09 -35.85
N GLN A 15 26.75 21.04 -35.43
CA GLN A 15 27.25 20.12 -34.41
C GLN A 15 26.60 20.37 -33.03
N ARG A 16 26.43 21.63 -32.62
CA ARG A 16 25.72 21.97 -31.37
C ARG A 16 24.26 21.51 -31.39
N ASN A 17 23.56 21.67 -32.51
CA ASN A 17 22.18 21.21 -32.65
C ASN A 17 22.09 19.68 -32.72
N LEU A 18 23.03 19.02 -33.40
CA LEU A 18 23.15 17.57 -33.41
C LEU A 18 23.37 17.01 -31.99
N ALA A 19 24.28 17.59 -31.22
CA ALA A 19 24.54 17.17 -29.83
C ALA A 19 23.31 17.36 -28.91
N LYS A 20 22.52 18.42 -29.12
CA LYS A 20 21.24 18.61 -28.39
C LYS A 20 20.21 17.56 -28.77
N ASN A 21 20.10 17.23 -30.06
CA ASN A 21 19.16 16.21 -30.55
C ASN A 21 19.56 14.80 -30.09
N SER A 22 20.85 14.50 -30.01
CA SER A 22 21.32 13.20 -29.48
C SER A 22 21.04 13.04 -27.98
N LEU A 23 21.12 14.12 -27.20
CA LEU A 23 20.72 14.13 -25.79
C LEU A 23 19.20 13.93 -25.63
N GLY A 24 18.39 14.62 -26.45
CA GLY A 24 16.93 14.46 -26.46
C GLY A 24 16.50 13.04 -26.85
N LEU A 25 17.16 12.45 -27.85
CA LEU A 25 16.95 11.06 -28.26
C LEU A 25 17.28 10.06 -27.14
N ALA A 26 18.40 10.26 -26.43
CA ALA A 26 18.80 9.40 -25.33
C ALA A 26 17.77 9.44 -24.18
N SER A 27 17.29 10.64 -23.82
CA SER A 27 16.24 10.81 -22.80
C SER A 27 14.92 10.17 -23.23
N ALA A 28 14.52 10.31 -24.50
CA ALA A 28 13.30 9.69 -25.01
C ALA A 28 13.35 8.16 -24.97
N ILE A 29 14.50 7.58 -25.30
CA ILE A 29 14.73 6.13 -25.17
C ILE A 29 14.67 5.69 -23.71
N GLU A 30 15.29 6.44 -22.79
CA GLU A 30 15.25 6.13 -21.36
C GLU A 30 13.82 6.15 -20.80
N ARG A 31 13.02 7.16 -21.15
CA ARG A 31 11.61 7.28 -20.74
C ARG A 31 10.72 6.22 -21.37
N LEU A 32 10.92 5.90 -22.64
CA LEU A 32 10.15 4.85 -23.33
C LEU A 32 10.49 3.45 -22.79
N SER A 33 11.77 3.23 -22.45
CA SER A 33 12.26 1.96 -21.90
C SER A 33 11.82 1.75 -20.45
N SER A 34 11.90 2.79 -19.63
CA SER A 34 11.47 2.73 -18.21
C SER A 34 9.96 2.86 -18.03
N GLY A 35 9.25 3.43 -19.00
CA GLY A 35 7.84 3.82 -18.87
C GLY A 35 7.60 4.99 -17.91
N LEU A 36 8.67 5.56 -17.34
CA LEU A 36 8.64 6.61 -16.34
C LEU A 36 9.13 7.92 -16.96
N ARG A 37 8.41 9.01 -16.74
CA ARG A 37 8.82 10.36 -17.13
C ARG A 37 9.98 10.88 -16.27
N VAL A 38 10.02 10.45 -15.01
CA VAL A 38 11.03 10.82 -14.01
C VAL A 38 11.71 9.54 -13.54
N ASN A 39 12.93 9.29 -14.01
CA ASN A 39 13.72 8.11 -13.62
C ASN A 39 14.80 8.47 -12.59
N SER A 40 15.32 9.70 -12.65
CA SER A 40 16.40 10.15 -11.77
C SER A 40 16.10 11.50 -11.09
N ALA A 41 16.83 11.78 -10.02
CA ALA A 41 16.83 13.07 -9.32
C ALA A 41 17.17 14.28 -10.20
N ARG A 42 17.80 14.05 -11.37
CA ARG A 42 18.09 15.11 -12.35
C ARG A 42 16.87 15.47 -13.19
N ASP A 43 15.91 14.55 -13.35
CA ASP A 43 14.72 14.77 -14.19
C ASP A 43 13.64 15.55 -13.45
N ASP A 44 13.50 15.36 -12.14
CA ASP A 44 12.63 16.17 -11.28
C ASP A 44 13.09 16.14 -9.81
N ALA A 45 13.73 17.23 -9.38
CA ALA A 45 14.16 17.39 -7.99
C ALA A 45 13.01 17.69 -7.02
N SER A 46 11.89 18.24 -7.52
CA SER A 46 10.71 18.57 -6.71
C SER A 46 9.83 17.36 -6.41
N GLY A 47 9.95 16.29 -7.20
CA GLY A 47 9.35 14.97 -6.97
C GLY A 47 10.15 14.03 -6.05
N LEU A 48 11.36 14.39 -5.62
CA LEU A 48 12.16 13.58 -4.68
C LEU A 48 11.53 13.39 -3.29
N PRO A 49 10.83 14.38 -2.69
CA PRO A 49 10.06 14.17 -1.48
C PRO A 49 8.93 13.13 -1.67
N TRP A 50 8.38 13.02 -2.89
CA TRP A 50 7.37 12.02 -3.23
C TRP A 50 7.95 10.60 -3.22
N HIS A 51 9.22 10.43 -3.57
CA HIS A 51 9.93 9.15 -3.44
C HIS A 51 10.20 8.76 -1.96
N ALA A 52 10.26 9.71 -1.03
CA ALA A 52 10.23 9.38 0.40
C ALA A 52 8.82 9.00 0.87
N LEU A 53 7.79 9.57 0.23
CA LEU A 53 6.38 9.23 0.41
C LEU A 53 5.98 7.87 -0.22
N GLU A 54 6.82 7.31 -1.10
CA GLU A 54 6.75 5.97 -1.70
C GLU A 54 6.57 4.84 -0.67
N GLN A 55 7.09 5.02 0.54
CA GLN A 55 6.98 4.00 1.59
C GLN A 55 5.58 3.97 2.21
N GLN A 56 4.76 5.03 2.01
CA GLN A 56 3.41 5.11 2.55
C GLN A 56 2.43 4.08 1.97
N PRO A 57 2.37 3.79 0.66
CA PRO A 57 1.52 2.72 0.15
C PRO A 57 1.84 1.36 0.73
N ALA A 58 3.12 1.00 0.89
CA ALA A 58 3.51 -0.22 1.57
C ALA A 58 3.04 -0.22 3.03
N HIS A 59 3.25 0.89 3.75
CA HIS A 59 2.76 1.06 5.12
C HIS A 59 1.23 0.94 5.24
N LYS A 60 0.47 1.46 4.27
CA LYS A 60 -0.99 1.34 4.21
C LYS A 60 -1.44 -0.10 3.97
N GLN A 61 -0.74 -0.87 3.14
CA GLN A 61 -1.00 -2.31 2.95
C GLN A 61 -0.67 -3.12 4.20
N PHE A 62 0.44 -2.81 4.89
CA PHE A 62 0.73 -3.43 6.19
C PHE A 62 -0.31 -3.07 7.24
N LYS A 63 -0.87 -1.85 7.20
CA LYS A 63 -1.98 -1.46 8.08
C LYS A 63 -3.24 -2.29 7.78
N SER A 64 -3.62 -2.52 6.52
CA SER A 64 -4.78 -3.35 6.20
C SER A 64 -4.58 -4.81 6.62
N VAL A 65 -3.38 -5.37 6.47
CA VAL A 65 -3.08 -6.72 6.97
C VAL A 65 -3.21 -6.79 8.49
N ARG A 66 -2.66 -5.82 9.23
CA ARG A 66 -2.81 -5.77 10.69
C ARG A 66 -4.25 -5.61 11.16
N LEU A 67 -5.05 -4.81 10.44
CA LEU A 67 -6.48 -4.69 10.71
C LEU A 67 -7.22 -6.00 10.40
N SER A 68 -6.85 -6.69 9.33
CA SER A 68 -7.37 -8.03 9.02
C SER A 68 -7.02 -9.04 10.11
N ASP A 69 -5.79 -9.02 10.63
CA ASP A 69 -5.39 -9.87 11.76
C ASP A 69 -6.18 -9.51 13.03
N THR A 70 -6.46 -8.22 13.23
CA THR A 70 -7.32 -7.76 14.34
C THR A 70 -8.74 -8.30 14.20
N ILE A 71 -9.30 -8.34 12.99
CA ILE A 71 -10.61 -8.95 12.72
C ILE A 71 -10.55 -10.45 13.00
N SER A 72 -9.59 -11.18 12.42
CA SER A 72 -9.46 -12.63 12.62
C SER A 72 -9.29 -13.02 14.09
N THR A 73 -8.49 -12.25 14.83
CA THR A 73 -8.33 -12.47 16.28
C THR A 73 -9.62 -12.15 17.02
N ALA A 74 -10.32 -11.05 16.70
CA ALA A 74 -11.60 -10.69 17.31
C ALA A 74 -12.73 -11.69 16.99
N GLU A 75 -12.77 -12.29 15.80
CA GLU A 75 -13.73 -13.32 15.41
C GLU A 75 -13.50 -14.61 16.20
N THR A 76 -12.26 -15.08 16.27
CA THR A 76 -11.90 -16.28 17.06
C THR A 76 -12.27 -16.07 18.54
N GLN A 77 -12.02 -14.87 19.02
CA GLN A 77 -12.33 -14.42 20.37
C GLN A 77 -13.84 -14.29 20.63
N ASP A 78 -14.65 -13.76 19.71
CA ASP A 78 -16.11 -13.70 19.83
C ASP A 78 -16.74 -15.10 19.80
N GLY A 79 -16.21 -16.00 18.97
CA GLY A 79 -16.63 -17.40 18.95
C GLY A 79 -16.44 -18.10 20.29
N ALA A 80 -15.28 -17.94 20.93
CA ALA A 80 -15.02 -18.46 22.27
C ALA A 80 -15.97 -17.85 23.33
N LEU A 81 -16.28 -16.56 23.22
CA LEU A 81 -17.25 -15.89 24.09
C LEU A 81 -18.69 -16.34 23.88
N GLY A 82 -19.06 -16.73 22.65
CA GLY A 82 -20.34 -17.36 22.36
C GLY A 82 -20.50 -18.67 23.13
N VAL A 83 -19.53 -19.58 23.01
CA VAL A 83 -19.52 -20.85 23.75
C VAL A 83 -19.48 -20.61 25.26
N LEU A 84 -18.74 -19.60 25.74
CA LEU A 84 -18.74 -19.22 27.15
C LEU A 84 -20.13 -18.79 27.64
N ASN A 85 -20.87 -18.04 26.84
CA ASN A 85 -22.23 -17.62 27.20
C ASN A 85 -23.14 -18.84 27.39
N ASP A 86 -23.08 -19.82 26.49
CA ASP A 86 -23.85 -21.07 26.57
C ASP A 86 -23.47 -21.87 27.82
N VAL A 87 -22.17 -21.98 28.14
CA VAL A 87 -21.68 -22.64 29.36
C VAL A 87 -22.18 -21.91 30.61
N LEU A 88 -22.15 -20.59 30.64
CA LEU A 88 -22.62 -19.81 31.79
C LEU A 88 -24.14 -19.91 32.00
N GLN A 89 -24.92 -19.94 30.92
CA GLN A 89 -26.36 -20.19 31.00
C GLN A 89 -26.63 -21.58 31.54
N ARG A 90 -25.92 -22.61 31.05
CA ARG A 90 -26.02 -23.97 31.56
C ARG A 90 -25.62 -24.08 33.04
N MET A 91 -24.55 -23.38 33.46
CA MET A 91 -24.17 -23.32 34.87
C MET A 91 -25.24 -22.64 35.72
N SER A 92 -25.95 -21.63 35.18
CA SER A 92 -27.03 -20.93 35.89
C SER A 92 -28.28 -21.80 36.05
N GLU A 93 -28.61 -22.60 35.04
CA GLU A 93 -29.67 -23.62 35.12
C GLU A 93 -29.34 -24.65 36.19
N LEU A 94 -28.13 -25.23 36.16
CA LEU A 94 -27.69 -26.23 37.13
C LEU A 94 -27.63 -25.68 38.56
N GLN A 95 -27.17 -24.44 38.76
CA GLN A 95 -27.20 -23.77 40.07
C GLN A 95 -28.63 -23.54 40.56
N SER A 96 -29.56 -23.18 39.67
CA SER A 96 -30.96 -23.01 40.03
C SER A 96 -31.61 -24.35 40.43
N ASP A 97 -31.23 -25.45 39.78
CA ASP A 97 -31.76 -26.79 40.06
C ASP A 97 -31.18 -27.41 41.35
N THR A 98 -29.96 -27.05 41.76
CA THR A 98 -29.31 -27.57 42.99
C THR A 98 -29.66 -26.79 44.25
N VAL A 99 -30.26 -25.59 44.14
CA VAL A 99 -30.78 -24.82 45.28
C VAL A 99 -31.98 -25.57 45.89
N GLY A 100 -31.70 -26.48 46.83
CA GLY A 100 -32.69 -27.17 47.65
C GLY A 100 -32.66 -28.70 47.59
N ILE A 101 -31.85 -29.32 46.71
CA ILE A 101 -31.73 -30.78 46.59
C ILE A 101 -30.24 -31.14 46.48
N ALA A 102 -29.72 -31.87 47.48
CA ALA A 102 -28.34 -32.35 47.48
C ALA A 102 -28.17 -33.48 46.43
N SER A 103 -27.81 -33.10 45.20
CA SER A 103 -27.61 -34.01 44.08
C SER A 103 -26.13 -34.03 43.67
N GLY A 104 -25.35 -34.97 44.22
CA GLY A 104 -23.89 -35.03 44.02
C GLY A 104 -23.41 -35.21 42.56
N SER A 105 -24.30 -35.56 41.62
CA SER A 105 -23.99 -35.61 40.18
C SER A 105 -23.98 -34.22 39.53
N SER A 106 -24.87 -33.31 39.95
CA SER A 106 -24.98 -31.95 39.40
C SER A 106 -23.81 -31.06 39.85
N ASP A 107 -23.29 -31.30 41.05
CA ASP A 107 -22.10 -30.60 41.57
C ASP A 107 -20.82 -30.97 40.80
N ALA A 108 -20.72 -32.22 40.33
CA ALA A 108 -19.61 -32.67 39.49
C ALA A 108 -19.67 -32.06 38.06
N GLU A 109 -20.86 -31.99 37.47
CA GLU A 109 -21.10 -31.30 36.19
C GLU A 109 -20.75 -29.80 36.30
N LEU A 110 -21.20 -29.14 37.37
CA LEU A 110 -20.92 -27.73 37.63
C LEU A 110 -19.41 -27.45 37.79
N GLY A 111 -18.66 -28.38 38.39
CA GLY A 111 -17.20 -28.31 38.48
C GLY A 111 -16.50 -28.41 37.13
N LEU A 112 -16.91 -29.34 36.27
CA LEU A 112 -16.36 -29.47 34.91
C LEU A 112 -16.66 -28.23 34.07
N LEU A 113 -17.89 -27.73 34.12
CA LEU A 113 -18.28 -26.51 33.40
C LEU A 113 -17.55 -25.27 33.91
N ALA A 114 -17.30 -25.16 35.22
CA ALA A 114 -16.48 -24.06 35.77
C ALA A 114 -15.04 -24.09 35.23
N THR A 115 -14.42 -25.27 35.11
CA THR A 115 -13.09 -25.39 34.50
C THR A 115 -13.09 -25.08 33.00
N GLN A 116 -14.13 -25.49 32.28
CA GLN A 116 -14.31 -25.16 30.88
C GLN A 116 -14.48 -23.65 30.69
N ALA A 117 -15.35 -23.01 31.49
CA ALA A 117 -15.57 -21.57 31.48
C ALA A 117 -14.25 -20.80 31.73
N ALA A 118 -13.43 -21.23 32.69
CA ALA A 118 -12.13 -20.60 32.95
C ALA A 118 -11.16 -20.67 31.75
N SER A 119 -11.13 -21.81 31.05
CA SER A 119 -10.33 -21.94 29.83
C SER A 119 -10.85 -21.08 28.66
N LEU A 120 -12.17 -20.98 28.51
CA LEU A 120 -12.84 -20.14 27.51
C LEU A 120 -12.68 -18.64 27.81
N VAL A 121 -12.65 -18.21 29.07
CA VAL A 121 -12.35 -16.82 29.46
C VAL A 121 -10.93 -16.44 29.01
N THR A 122 -9.97 -17.37 29.15
CA THR A 122 -8.58 -17.15 28.73
C THR A 122 -8.46 -17.13 27.21
N ALA A 123 -9.05 -18.09 26.50
CA ALA A 123 -9.05 -18.15 25.03
C ALA A 123 -9.81 -16.96 24.41
N GLY A 124 -10.92 -16.59 25.04
CA GLY A 124 -11.72 -15.43 24.71
C GLY A 124 -11.19 -14.14 25.33
N GLY A 125 -9.96 -14.06 25.86
CA GLY A 125 -9.29 -12.83 26.30
C GLY A 125 -10.13 -11.86 27.14
N SER A 126 -11.05 -12.38 27.96
CA SER A 126 -12.03 -11.58 28.73
C SER A 126 -11.50 -11.32 30.14
N THR A 127 -11.77 -10.15 30.71
CA THR A 127 -11.26 -9.74 32.04
C THR A 127 -12.26 -10.00 33.18
N MET A 128 -13.23 -10.89 32.93
CA MET A 128 -14.27 -11.25 33.88
C MET A 128 -13.71 -11.86 35.17
N THR A 129 -14.43 -11.66 36.28
CA THR A 129 -14.12 -12.31 37.57
C THR A 129 -14.17 -13.84 37.43
N ALA A 130 -13.25 -14.53 38.12
CA ALA A 130 -13.13 -15.97 38.06
C ALA A 130 -14.44 -16.67 38.47
N ILE A 131 -14.97 -17.51 37.59
CA ILE A 131 -16.12 -18.37 37.85
C ILE A 131 -15.63 -19.63 38.56
N THR A 132 -16.21 -19.92 39.72
CA THR A 132 -15.97 -21.15 40.47
C THR A 132 -17.25 -21.97 40.56
N SER A 133 -17.16 -23.26 40.89
CA SER A 133 -18.32 -24.14 41.07
C SER A 133 -19.29 -23.65 42.16
N GLY A 134 -18.84 -22.82 43.10
CA GLY A 134 -19.67 -22.21 44.15
C GLY A 134 -20.26 -20.85 43.80
N SER A 135 -20.17 -20.41 42.54
CA SER A 135 -20.68 -19.10 42.13
C SER A 135 -22.21 -19.10 42.15
N ASN A 136 -22.80 -18.16 42.88
CA ASN A 136 -24.26 -18.02 42.97
C ASN A 136 -24.87 -17.54 41.65
N VAL A 137 -26.15 -17.83 41.41
CA VAL A 137 -26.91 -17.36 40.22
C VAL A 137 -26.72 -15.86 39.91
N GLY A 138 -26.66 -15.01 40.93
CA GLY A 138 -26.39 -13.57 40.76
C GLY A 138 -24.99 -13.26 40.20
N ALA A 139 -23.96 -14.01 40.60
CA ALA A 139 -22.61 -13.89 40.06
C ALA A 139 -22.55 -14.37 38.61
N LEU A 140 -23.26 -15.45 38.27
CA LEU A 140 -23.37 -15.94 36.89
C LEU A 140 -24.10 -14.93 36.00
N ALA A 141 -25.15 -14.27 36.50
CA ALA A 141 -25.83 -13.21 35.77
C ALA A 141 -24.89 -12.02 35.47
N THR A 142 -24.06 -11.62 36.44
CA THR A 142 -23.04 -10.57 36.20
C THR A 142 -21.95 -11.01 35.22
N ALA A 143 -21.56 -12.29 35.24
CA ALA A 143 -20.62 -12.88 34.30
C ALA A 143 -21.17 -12.86 32.86
N ILE A 144 -22.43 -13.26 32.66
CA ILE A 144 -23.13 -13.20 31.37
C ILE A 144 -23.20 -11.76 30.84
N ALA A 145 -23.50 -10.79 31.71
CA ALA A 145 -23.50 -9.37 31.34
C ALA A 145 -22.11 -8.88 30.91
N SER A 146 -21.04 -9.31 31.59
CA SER A 146 -19.65 -9.02 31.19
C SER A 146 -19.33 -9.61 29.81
N VAL A 147 -19.70 -10.88 29.55
CA VAL A 147 -19.53 -11.50 28.23
C VAL A 147 -20.24 -10.69 27.15
N ALA A 148 -21.49 -10.28 27.39
CA ALA A 148 -22.25 -9.48 26.44
C ALA A 148 -21.56 -8.13 26.13
N SER A 149 -20.97 -7.48 27.14
CA SER A 149 -20.18 -6.24 26.97
C SER A 149 -18.89 -6.47 26.17
N ASP A 150 -18.18 -7.57 26.44
CA ASP A 150 -16.95 -7.92 25.71
C ASP A 150 -17.24 -8.25 24.24
N ARG A 151 -18.31 -8.98 23.96
CA ARG A 151 -18.80 -9.26 22.59
C ARG A 151 -19.22 -7.99 21.86
N ALA A 152 -19.93 -7.08 22.53
CA ALA A 152 -20.32 -5.79 21.95
C ALA A 152 -19.08 -4.95 21.58
N THR A 153 -18.06 -4.94 22.43
CA THR A 153 -16.80 -4.24 22.16
C THR A 153 -16.06 -4.86 20.97
N ARG A 154 -16.02 -6.19 20.86
CA ARG A 154 -15.43 -6.90 19.70
C ARG A 154 -16.16 -6.59 18.40
N GLY A 155 -17.49 -6.62 18.42
CA GLY A 155 -18.31 -6.18 17.29
C GLY A 155 -17.99 -4.75 16.84
N ALA A 156 -17.86 -3.81 17.79
CA ALA A 156 -17.46 -2.44 17.48
C ALA A 156 -16.05 -2.37 16.88
N THR A 157 -15.08 -3.14 17.40
CA THR A 157 -13.71 -3.17 16.84
C THR A 157 -13.67 -3.75 15.43
N MET A 158 -14.47 -4.79 15.14
CA MET A 158 -14.59 -5.38 13.79
C MET A 158 -15.14 -4.34 12.81
N ASN A 159 -16.27 -3.70 13.15
CA ASN A 159 -16.85 -2.65 12.31
C ASN A 159 -15.86 -1.50 12.06
N ASN A 160 -15.16 -1.02 13.10
CA ASN A 160 -14.17 0.04 12.97
C ASN A 160 -12.98 -0.38 12.09
N ALA A 161 -12.52 -1.63 12.22
CA ALA A 161 -11.45 -2.18 11.40
C ALA A 161 -11.87 -2.28 9.93
N GLU A 162 -13.08 -2.77 9.65
CA GLU A 162 -13.65 -2.84 8.29
C GLU A 162 -13.74 -1.46 7.63
N PHE A 163 -14.31 -0.47 8.33
CA PHE A 163 -14.37 0.91 7.82
C PHE A 163 -12.97 1.50 7.59
N SER A 164 -12.02 1.25 8.48
CA SER A 164 -10.64 1.71 8.30
C SER A 164 -9.93 1.01 7.14
N ILE A 165 -10.25 -0.26 6.83
CA ILE A 165 -9.72 -0.97 5.67
C ILE A 165 -10.28 -0.34 4.38
N GLN A 166 -11.60 -0.15 4.30
CA GLN A 166 -12.25 0.46 3.13
C GLN A 166 -11.74 1.88 2.85
N ALA A 167 -11.68 2.73 3.88
CA ALA A 167 -11.13 4.08 3.77
C ALA A 167 -9.64 4.06 3.33
N GLY A 168 -8.88 3.10 3.85
CA GLY A 168 -7.47 2.88 3.48
C GLY A 168 -7.30 2.48 2.00
N GLN A 169 -8.16 1.62 1.47
CA GLN A 169 -8.15 1.19 0.07
C GLN A 169 -8.45 2.34 -0.89
N VAL A 170 -9.45 3.17 -0.59
CA VAL A 170 -9.78 4.36 -1.39
C VAL A 170 -8.61 5.36 -1.38
N ALA A 171 -8.03 5.62 -0.20
CA ALA A 171 -6.87 6.49 -0.08
C ALA A 171 -5.65 5.94 -0.84
N TYR A 172 -5.45 4.62 -0.83
CA TYR A 172 -4.40 3.96 -1.60
C TYR A 172 -4.60 4.14 -3.11
N ALA A 173 -5.80 3.86 -3.62
CA ALA A 173 -6.15 4.02 -5.03
C ALA A 173 -5.94 5.46 -5.51
N ASN A 174 -6.38 6.45 -4.73
CA ASN A 174 -6.17 7.87 -5.05
C ASN A 174 -4.68 8.25 -5.09
N THR A 175 -3.87 7.74 -4.16
CA THR A 175 -2.42 7.99 -4.19
C THR A 175 -1.71 7.29 -5.35
N MET A 176 -2.14 6.09 -5.75
CA MET A 176 -1.60 5.40 -6.93
C MET A 176 -1.96 6.14 -8.22
N ALA A 177 -3.21 6.62 -8.33
CA ALA A 177 -3.64 7.42 -9.48
C ALA A 177 -2.88 8.76 -9.57
N ALA A 178 -2.66 9.44 -8.43
CA ALA A 178 -1.86 10.66 -8.38
C ALA A 178 -0.40 10.39 -8.77
N ARG A 179 0.18 9.28 -8.28
CA ARG A 179 1.52 8.84 -8.63
C ARG A 179 1.68 8.62 -10.13
N GLY A 180 0.77 7.86 -10.77
CA GLY A 180 0.86 7.58 -12.20
C GLY A 180 0.84 8.84 -13.05
N ARG A 181 0.03 9.86 -12.69
CA ARG A 181 0.03 11.16 -13.38
C ARG A 181 1.36 11.92 -13.28
N ILE A 182 2.10 11.71 -12.19
CA ILE A 182 3.37 12.41 -11.93
C ILE A 182 4.54 11.64 -12.57
N MET A 183 4.57 10.33 -12.39
CA MET A 183 5.74 9.50 -12.68
C MET A 183 5.67 8.81 -14.02
N ASP A 184 4.49 8.44 -14.52
CA ASP A 184 4.39 7.65 -15.75
C ASP A 184 4.56 8.55 -16.98
N ALA A 185 5.22 8.00 -18.00
CA ALA A 185 5.38 8.66 -19.29
C ALA A 185 4.16 8.44 -20.19
N ASP A 186 3.79 9.47 -20.95
CA ASP A 186 2.83 9.32 -22.05
C ASP A 186 3.54 8.72 -23.26
N PHE A 187 3.24 7.46 -23.56
CA PHE A 187 3.86 6.70 -24.63
C PHE A 187 3.63 7.32 -26.01
N ALA A 188 2.47 7.95 -26.26
CA ALA A 188 2.17 8.56 -27.55
C ALA A 188 3.03 9.81 -27.79
N VAL A 189 3.23 10.62 -26.76
CA VAL A 189 4.09 11.81 -26.83
C VAL A 189 5.56 11.40 -26.95
N GLU A 190 6.01 10.42 -26.17
CA GLU A 190 7.42 10.01 -26.18
C GLU A 190 7.82 9.30 -27.48
N THR A 191 6.92 8.50 -28.07
CA THR A 191 7.16 7.90 -29.40
C THR A 191 7.20 8.95 -30.51
N SER A 192 6.34 9.98 -30.44
CA SER A 192 6.40 11.14 -31.37
C SER A 192 7.72 11.90 -31.24
N ASN A 193 8.17 12.16 -30.01
CA ASN A 193 9.44 12.82 -29.74
C ASN A 193 10.64 11.98 -30.21
N LEU A 194 10.63 10.67 -29.95
CA LEU A 194 11.66 9.74 -30.42
C LEU A 194 11.75 9.77 -31.95
N SER A 195 10.62 9.68 -32.64
CA SER A 195 10.58 9.76 -34.11
C SER A 195 11.13 11.11 -34.61
N ARG A 196 10.71 12.22 -33.98
CA ARG A 196 11.21 13.57 -34.30
C ARG A 196 12.71 13.67 -34.10
N PHE A 197 13.26 13.14 -33.01
CA PHE A 197 14.70 13.17 -32.73
C PHE A 197 15.50 12.27 -33.68
N GLN A 198 14.95 11.13 -34.11
CA GLN A 198 15.57 10.28 -35.14
C GLN A 198 15.68 11.00 -36.49
N VAL A 199 14.60 11.67 -36.93
CA VAL A 199 14.61 12.47 -38.16
C VAL A 199 15.58 13.65 -38.04
N LEU A 200 15.59 14.35 -36.91
CA LEU A 200 16.52 15.45 -36.65
C LEU A 200 17.98 14.99 -36.56
N GLN A 201 18.24 13.77 -36.11
CA GLN A 201 19.58 13.18 -36.07
C GLN A 201 20.08 12.87 -37.48
N GLN A 202 19.24 12.27 -38.34
CA GLN A 202 19.54 12.02 -39.75
C GLN A 202 19.72 13.31 -40.54
N ALA A 203 18.87 14.32 -40.31
CA ALA A 203 19.00 15.63 -40.92
C ALA A 203 20.25 16.38 -40.40
N GLY A 204 20.57 16.24 -39.11
CA GLY A 204 21.74 16.85 -38.49
C GLY A 204 23.06 16.32 -39.04
N THR A 205 23.18 15.01 -39.29
CA THR A 205 24.38 14.42 -39.91
C THR A 205 24.52 14.86 -41.36
N ALA A 206 23.43 14.95 -42.12
CA ALA A 206 23.42 15.49 -43.48
C ALA A 206 23.82 16.98 -43.51
N MET A 207 23.31 17.79 -42.57
CA MET A 207 23.61 19.21 -42.44
C MET A 207 25.07 19.46 -42.04
N VAL A 208 25.65 18.66 -41.14
CA VAL A 208 27.08 18.74 -40.80
C VAL A 208 27.94 18.33 -42.00
N ALA A 209 27.57 17.28 -42.73
CA ALA A 209 28.27 16.86 -43.94
C ALA A 209 28.24 17.95 -45.02
N GLN A 210 27.09 18.58 -45.26
CA GLN A 210 26.94 19.68 -46.20
C GLN A 210 27.68 20.95 -45.73
N ALA A 211 27.61 21.27 -44.43
CA ALA A 211 28.34 22.41 -43.86
C ALA A 211 29.87 22.25 -43.99
N ASN A 212 30.39 21.03 -43.90
CA ASN A 212 31.81 20.74 -44.07
C ASN A 212 32.29 20.79 -45.54
N ALA A 213 31.39 20.64 -46.52
CA ALA A 213 31.72 20.71 -47.95
C ALA A 213 31.84 22.16 -48.49
N ILE A 214 31.15 23.13 -47.86
CA ILE A 214 31.18 24.55 -48.27
C ILE A 214 32.61 25.13 -48.32
N PRO A 215 33.46 25.01 -47.29
CA PRO A 215 34.82 25.55 -47.35
C PRO A 215 35.73 24.81 -48.35
N GLN A 216 35.46 23.53 -48.65
CA GLN A 216 36.21 22.75 -49.63
C GLN A 216 35.94 23.23 -51.07
N ASN A 217 34.69 23.59 -51.38
CA ASN A 217 34.32 24.20 -52.66
C ASN A 217 34.92 25.60 -52.86
N VAL A 218 35.22 26.32 -51.77
CA VAL A 218 35.90 27.62 -51.84
C VAL A 218 37.40 27.43 -52.09
N LEU A 219 38.01 26.39 -51.51
CA LEU A 219 39.41 26.06 -51.75
C LEU A 219 39.69 25.54 -53.16
N THR A 220 38.74 24.85 -53.80
CA THR A 220 38.88 24.45 -55.21
C THR A 220 38.82 25.64 -56.18
N LEU A 221 38.15 26.73 -55.80
CA LEU A 221 38.10 27.99 -56.56
C LEU A 221 39.35 28.88 -56.38
N LEU A 222 40.17 28.59 -55.36
CA LEU A 222 41.41 29.32 -55.04
C LEU A 222 42.68 28.58 -55.48
N ARG A 223 42.53 27.47 -56.23
CA ARG A 223 43.63 26.67 -56.80
C ARG A 223 43.78 26.90 -58.29
#